data_AF-A0A523WWJ8-F1
#
_entry.id   AF-A0A523WWJ8-F1
#
_cell.length_a   1.000
_cell.length_b   1.000
_cell.length_c   1.000
_cell.angle_alpha   90.00
_cell.angle_beta   90.00
_cell.angle_gamma   90.00
#
_symmetry.space_group_name_H-M   'P 1'
#
loop_
_entity.id
_entity.type
_entity.pdbx_description
1 polymer ?
#
loop_
_entity_poly.entity_id
_entity_poly.type
_entity_poly.pdbx_seq_one_letter_code
_entity_poly.pdbx_strand_id
1 'polypeptide(L)' 'MSVACIEDVLQGKVWAYLDEQRRRSKRQKDLTDIMRLIEAYPSLENHIPAIILKKLR' A
#
# COMPACT_ATOMS: atom_id res chain seq x y z
N MET A 1 -1.63 -9.09 22.38
CA MET A 1 -1.05 -9.17 21.03
C MET A 1 -0.82 -7.74 20.55
N SER A 2 0.43 -7.37 20.22
CA SER A 2 0.73 -6.05 19.67
C SER A 2 0.43 -6.06 18.17
N VAL A 3 -0.31 -5.05 17.69
CA VAL A 3 -0.60 -4.84 16.28
C VAL A 3 0.16 -3.60 15.82
N ALA A 4 0.75 -3.64 14.63
CA ALA A 4 1.47 -2.51 14.05
C ALA A 4 0.53 -1.30 13.85
N CYS A 5 1.09 -0.09 13.89
CA CYS A 5 0.32 1.11 13.57
C CYS A 5 -0.01 1.15 12.07
N ILE A 6 -0.96 2.00 11.68
CA ILE A 6 -1.51 2.00 10.33
C ILE A 6 -0.48 2.47 9.30
N GLU A 7 0.44 3.34 9.70
CA GLU A 7 1.55 3.83 8.90
C GLU A 7 2.53 2.69 8.57
N ASP A 8 2.89 1.88 9.57
CA ASP A 8 3.76 0.70 9.38
C ASP A 8 3.10 -0.35 8.48
N VAL A 9 1.79 -0.55 8.65
CA VAL A 9 1.00 -1.45 7.80
C VAL A 9 1.03 -0.98 6.35
N LEU A 10 0.80 0.32 6.11
CA LEU A 10 0.87 0.89 4.76
C LEU A 10 2.27 0.74 4.16
N GLN A 11 3.32 1.05 4.92
CA GLN A 11 4.70 0.95 4.46
C GLN A 11 5.02 -0.48 4.02
N GLY A 12 4.60 -1.49 4.80
CA GLY A 12 4.77 -2.89 4.43
C GLY A 12 4.06 -3.27 3.12
N LYS A 13 2.88 -2.71 2.86
CA LYS A 13 2.15 -2.91 1.59
C LYS A 13 2.84 -2.24 0.41
N VAL A 14 3.33 -1.01 0.60
CA VAL A 14 4.10 -0.27 -0.41
C VAL A 14 5.35 -1.07 -0.81
N TRP A 15 6.13 -1.56 0.15
CA TRP A 15 7.28 -2.42 -0.14
C TRP A 15 6.90 -3.70 -0.87
N ALA A 16 5.85 -4.39 -0.41
CA ALA A 16 5.38 -5.61 -1.07
C ALA A 16 4.91 -5.36 -2.52
N TYR A 17 4.27 -4.24 -2.80
CA TYR A 17 3.83 -3.88 -4.14
C TYR A 17 5.00 -3.57 -5.09
N LEU A 18 6.04 -2.90 -4.58
CA LEU A 18 7.22 -2.52 -5.35
C LEU A 18 8.17 -3.69 -5.63
N ASP A 19 8.06 -4.80 -4.90
CA ASP A 19 8.85 -6.01 -5.13
C ASP A 19 8.47 -6.68 -6.48
N GLU A 20 9.36 -6.56 -7.46
CA GLU A 20 9.15 -7.10 -8.81
C GLU A 20 9.12 -8.63 -8.85
N GLN A 21 9.79 -9.31 -7.92
CA GLN A 21 9.81 -10.78 -7.83
C GLN A 21 8.48 -11.33 -7.30
N ARG A 22 7.66 -10.48 -6.68
CA ARG A 22 6.36 -10.86 -6.17
C ARG A 22 5.39 -11.15 -7.31
N ARG A 23 4.72 -12.30 -7.20
CA ARG A 23 3.67 -12.74 -8.15
C ARG A 23 2.68 -11.62 -8.42
N ARG A 24 2.35 -11.40 -9.70
CA ARG A 24 1.47 -10.31 -10.17
C ARG A 24 0.13 -10.24 -9.43
N SER A 25 -0.51 -11.38 -9.16
CA SER A 25 -1.78 -11.42 -8.43
C SER A 25 -1.66 -10.95 -6.98
N LYS A 26 -0.52 -11.18 -6.33
CA LYS A 26 -0.27 -10.67 -4.97
C LYS A 26 0.05 -9.18 -4.98
N ARG A 27 0.83 -8.70 -5.94
CA ARG A 27 1.01 -7.24 -6.13
C ARG A 27 -0.32 -6.53 -6.38
N GLN A 28 -1.20 -7.09 -7.20
CA GLN A 28 -2.52 -6.49 -7.43
C GLN A 28 -3.34 -6.43 -6.13
N LYS A 29 -3.30 -7.49 -5.31
CA LYS A 29 -3.91 -7.48 -3.97
C LYS A 29 -3.30 -6.38 -3.09
N ASP A 30 -1.98 -6.26 -3.06
CA ASP A 30 -1.31 -5.24 -2.24
C ASP A 30 -1.69 -3.82 -2.71
N LEU A 31 -1.87 -3.59 -4.01
CA LEU A 31 -2.39 -2.31 -4.54
C LEU A 31 -3.82 -2.03 -4.08
N THR A 32 -4.70 -3.03 -4.09
CA THR A 32 -6.06 -2.90 -3.56
C THR A 32 -6.07 -2.66 -2.06
N ASP A 33 -5.19 -3.32 -1.31
CA ASP A 33 -5.05 -3.10 0.14
C ASP A 33 -4.59 -1.65 0.41
N ILE A 34 -3.64 -1.12 -0.38
CA ILE A 34 -3.20 0.28 -0.29
C ILE A 34 -4.37 1.24 -0.56
N MET A 35 -5.14 1.02 -1.63
CA MET A 35 -6.31 1.84 -1.96
C MET A 35 -7.30 1.91 -0.79
N ARG A 36 -7.66 0.75 -0.22
CA ARG A 36 -8.57 0.66 0.93
C ARG A 36 -8.06 1.41 2.16
N LEU A 37 -6.74 1.40 2.39
CA LEU A 37 -6.14 2.11 3.51
C LEU A 37 -6.25 3.63 3.33
N ILE A 38 -6.02 4.16 2.13
CA ILE A 38 -6.14 5.60 1.85
C ILE A 38 -7.61 6.03 1.92
N GLU A 39 -8.54 5.21 1.41
CA GLU A 39 -9.97 5.48 1.50
C GLU A 39 -10.44 5.59 2.96
N ALA A 40 -9.94 4.72 3.83
CA ALA A 40 -10.26 4.75 5.26
C ALA A 40 -9.49 5.85 6.02
N TYR A 41 -8.26 6.16 5.59
CA TYR A 41 -7.35 7.12 6.24
C TYR A 41 -6.69 8.03 5.20
N PRO A 42 -7.39 9.08 4.73
CA PRO A 42 -6.90 9.94 3.63
C PRO A 42 -5.56 10.63 3.91
N SER A 43 -5.23 10.89 5.18
CA SER A 43 -3.94 11.47 5.58
C SER A 43 -2.73 10.63 5.14
N LEU A 44 -2.93 9.33 4.94
CA LEU A 44 -1.90 8.39 4.53
C LEU A 44 -1.46 8.56 3.07
N GLU A 45 -2.25 9.24 2.23
CA GLU A 45 -1.88 9.48 0.82
C GLU A 45 -0.50 10.17 0.70
N ASN A 46 -0.16 11.04 1.67
CA ASN A 46 1.12 11.75 1.73
C ASN A 46 2.33 10.83 1.94
N HIS A 47 2.11 9.61 2.42
CA HIS A 47 3.17 8.62 2.67
C HIS A 47 3.39 7.67 1.48
N ILE A 48 2.61 7.81 0.40
CA ILE A 48 2.65 6.89 -0.73
C ILE A 48 3.52 7.44 -1.85
N PRO A 49 4.45 6.64 -2.40
CA PRO A 49 5.23 7.03 -3.56
C PRO A 49 4.37 7.41 -4.76
N ALA A 50 4.76 8.48 -5.46
CA ALA A 50 4.02 8.99 -6.64
C ALA A 50 3.80 7.94 -7.73
N ILE A 51 4.69 6.96 -7.88
CA ILE A 51 4.55 5.85 -8.83
C ILE A 51 3.33 4.96 -8.53
N ILE A 52 2.98 4.79 -7.25
CA ILE A 52 1.81 4.02 -6.82
C ILE A 52 0.56 4.89 -6.95
N LEU A 53 0.62 6.16 -6.56
CA LEU A 53 -0.51 7.11 -6.72
C LEU A 53 -0.96 7.22 -8.18
N LYS A 54 -0.03 7.23 -9.13
CA LYS A 54 -0.34 7.21 -10.57
C LYS A 54 -1.04 5.94 -11.05
N LYS A 55 -0.97 4.83 -10.30
CA LYS A 55 -1.65 3.55 -10.63
C LYS A 55 -3.05 3.47 -10.06
N LEU A 56 -3.35 4.32 -9.06
CA LEU A 56 -4.64 4.40 -8.39
C LEU A 56 -5.60 5.40 -9.05
N ARG A 57 -5.07 6.25 -9.95
CA ARG A 57 -5.83 7.16 -10.83
C ARG A 57 -5.89 6.57 -12.23
#